data_AF-A0AAW0HWZ1-F1
#
_entry.id   AF-A0AAW0HWZ1-F1
#
_cell.length_a   1.000
_cell.length_b   1.000
_cell.length_c   1.000
_cell.angle_alpha   90.00
_cell.angle_beta   90.00
_cell.angle_gamma   90.00
#
_symmetry.space_group_name_H-M   'P 1'
#
loop_
_entity.id
_entity.type
_entity.pdbx_description
1 polymer ?
#
loop_
_entity_poly.entity_id
_entity_poly.type
_entity_poly.pdbx_seq_one_letter_code
_entity_poly.pdbx_strand_id
1 'polypeptide(L)'
;MVKIKSRDLRGKKTEELLKQLDDLKVELSQLRVAKVTGGAASKLSKIRVVNKSIARVLTVINQTQKENFRKFYKGKKYKPLDLRPKKTRAMHRLTKREEKLNTKKQQRKKRLYPLGRAIKCKTGEREREREREREREREP
;
A
#
# COMPACT_ATOMS: atom_id res chain seq x y z
N MET A 1 -27.29 -9.19 23.51
CA MET A 1 -25.85 -8.89 23.44
C MET A 1 -25.65 -7.75 22.46
N VAL A 2 -24.95 -6.70 22.88
CA VAL A 2 -24.69 -5.53 22.02
C VAL A 2 -23.52 -5.85 21.09
N LYS A 3 -23.62 -5.39 19.85
CA LYS A 3 -22.57 -5.54 18.83
C LYS A 3 -21.30 -4.78 19.26
N ILE A 4 -20.21 -5.49 19.53
CA ILE A 4 -18.91 -4.89 19.88
C ILE A 4 -18.39 -4.04 18.71
N LYS A 5 -18.06 -2.77 18.95
CA LYS A 5 -17.48 -1.89 17.92
C LYS A 5 -15.95 -1.91 18.00
N SER A 6 -15.30 -1.94 16.85
CA SER A 6 -13.82 -2.01 16.79
C SER A 6 -13.13 -0.78 17.36
N ARG A 7 -13.80 0.38 17.39
CA ARG A 7 -13.28 1.62 17.98
C ARG A 7 -13.08 1.49 19.50
N ASP A 8 -13.99 0.77 20.17
CA ASP A 8 -13.98 0.59 21.62
C ASP A 8 -12.91 -0.44 22.05
N LEU A 9 -12.40 -1.25 21.10
CA LEU A 9 -11.32 -2.22 21.32
C LEU A 9 -9.93 -1.63 21.10
N ARG A 10 -9.83 -0.58 20.28
CA ARG A 10 -8.57 0.13 20.02
C ARG A 10 -8.29 1.04 21.21
N GLY A 11 -7.29 0.69 22.02
CA GLY A 11 -6.94 1.42 23.25
C GLY A 11 -6.95 0.54 24.50
N LYS A 12 -7.59 -0.63 24.43
CA LYS A 12 -7.51 -1.66 25.48
C LYS A 12 -6.17 -2.38 25.44
N LYS A 13 -5.74 -2.90 26.60
CA LYS A 13 -4.53 -3.72 26.69
C LYS A 13 -4.75 -5.08 26.02
N THR A 14 -3.67 -5.67 25.51
CA THR A 14 -3.71 -7.00 24.87
C THR A 14 -4.26 -8.09 25.79
N GLU A 15 -3.95 -8.03 27.09
CA GLU A 15 -4.45 -8.98 28.09
C GLU A 15 -5.97 -8.91 28.26
N GLU A 16 -6.53 -7.69 28.29
CA GLU A 16 -7.97 -7.48 28.37
C GLU A 16 -8.67 -8.01 27.12
N LEU A 17 -8.09 -7.80 25.94
CA LEU A 17 -8.62 -8.32 24.68
C LEU A 17 -8.61 -9.85 24.63
N LEU A 18 -7.61 -10.50 25.23
CA LEU A 18 -7.55 -11.96 25.33
C LEU A 18 -8.62 -12.50 26.28
N LYS A 19 -8.80 -11.88 27.46
CA LYS A 19 -9.89 -12.25 28.37
C LYS A 19 -11.26 -12.13 27.70
N GLN A 20 -11.52 -10.98 27.06
CA GLN A 20 -12.76 -10.76 26.30
C GLN A 20 -12.95 -11.78 25.17
N LEU A 21 -11.86 -12.24 24.53
CA LEU A 21 -11.92 -13.25 23.49
C LEU A 21 -12.36 -14.61 24.05
N ASP A 22 -11.86 -15.00 25.21
CA ASP A 22 -12.17 -16.30 25.81
C ASP A 22 -13.61 -16.35 26.34
N ASP A 23 -14.10 -15.26 26.96
CA ASP A 23 -15.50 -15.14 27.36
C ASP A 23 -16.46 -15.32 26.16
N LEU A 24 -16.13 -14.68 25.03
CA LEU A 24 -16.93 -14.81 23.80
C LEU A 24 -16.89 -16.23 23.21
N LYS A 25 -15.78 -16.96 23.35
CA LYS A 25 -15.68 -18.36 22.90
C LYS A 25 -16.54 -19.27 23.77
N VAL A 26 -16.55 -19.06 25.09
CA VAL A 26 -17.39 -19.82 26.02
C VAL A 26 -18.87 -19.58 25.69
N GLU A 27 -19.28 -18.32 25.50
CA GLU A 27 -20.64 -17.99 25.07
C GLU A 27 -20.99 -18.64 23.73
N LEU A 28 -20.08 -18.62 22.75
CA LEU A 28 -20.30 -19.29 21.46
C LEU A 28 -20.49 -20.81 21.62
N SER A 29 -19.71 -21.45 22.50
CA SER A 29 -19.82 -22.89 22.78
C SER A 29 -21.19 -23.22 23.36
N GLN A 30 -21.64 -22.46 24.36
CA GLN A 30 -22.98 -22.63 24.95
C GLN A 30 -24.09 -22.43 23.92
N LEU A 31 -23.97 -21.45 23.02
CA LEU A 31 -24.93 -21.23 21.94
C LEU A 31 -24.94 -22.36 20.89
N ARG A 32 -23.81 -23.03 20.67
CA ARG A 32 -23.73 -24.20 19.78
C ARG A 32 -24.43 -25.42 20.39
N VAL A 33 -24.27 -25.67 21.69
CA VAL A 33 -25.03 -26.71 22.39
C VAL A 33 -26.52 -26.42 22.31
N ALA A 34 -26.94 -25.18 22.59
CA ALA A 34 -28.33 -24.75 22.49
C ALA A 34 -28.91 -24.89 21.06
N LYS A 35 -28.07 -24.80 20.02
CA LYS A 35 -28.49 -25.05 18.63
C LYS A 35 -28.85 -26.51 18.40
N VAL A 36 -28.06 -27.44 18.95
CA VAL A 36 -28.28 -28.88 18.79
C VAL A 36 -29.54 -29.32 19.55
N THR A 37 -29.77 -28.77 20.74
CA THR A 37 -30.93 -29.12 21.58
C THR A 37 -32.25 -28.44 21.16
N GLY A 38 -32.29 -27.78 20.00
CA GLY A 38 -33.50 -27.13 19.49
C GLY A 38 -33.91 -25.88 20.26
N GLY A 39 -32.95 -25.10 20.76
CA GLY A 39 -33.21 -23.90 21.55
C GLY A 39 -33.91 -22.76 20.80
N ALA A 40 -34.47 -21.82 21.57
CA ALA A 40 -35.25 -20.70 21.06
C ALA A 40 -34.53 -19.88 19.96
N ALA A 41 -35.28 -19.45 18.94
CA ALA A 41 -34.77 -18.68 17.80
C ALA A 41 -34.04 -17.38 18.21
N SER A 42 -34.45 -16.74 19.29
CA SER A 42 -33.81 -15.55 19.86
C SER A 42 -32.41 -15.81 20.43
N LYS A 43 -32.11 -17.04 20.86
CA LYS A 43 -30.75 -17.46 21.24
C LYS A 43 -29.91 -17.78 20.00
N LEU A 44 -30.50 -18.43 18.99
CA LEU A 44 -29.80 -18.79 17.75
C LEU A 44 -29.33 -17.57 16.94
N SER A 45 -30.13 -16.51 16.90
CA SER A 45 -29.78 -15.26 16.21
C SER A 45 -28.49 -14.61 16.76
N LYS A 46 -28.17 -14.84 18.04
CA LYS A 46 -26.96 -14.34 18.70
C LYS A 46 -25.68 -14.97 18.16
N ILE A 47 -25.73 -16.19 17.63
CA ILE A 47 -24.55 -16.91 17.09
C ILE A 47 -23.81 -16.06 16.05
N ARG A 48 -24.54 -15.42 15.13
CA ARG A 48 -23.94 -14.56 14.09
C ARG A 48 -23.28 -13.32 14.69
N VAL A 49 -23.88 -12.75 15.74
CA VAL A 49 -23.37 -11.55 16.42
C VAL A 49 -22.09 -11.87 17.19
N VAL A 50 -22.06 -12.98 17.93
CA VAL A 50 -20.89 -13.45 18.70
C VAL A 50 -19.73 -13.79 17.76
N ASN A 51 -19.95 -14.55 16.68
CA ASN A 51 -18.91 -14.86 15.69
C ASN A 51 -18.28 -13.61 15.08
N LYS A 52 -19.11 -12.61 14.70
CA LYS A 52 -18.61 -11.33 14.18
C LYS A 52 -17.85 -10.53 15.24
N SER A 53 -18.20 -10.68 16.52
CA SER A 53 -17.52 -10.00 17.62
C SER A 53 -16.16 -10.63 17.91
N ILE A 54 -16.06 -11.97 17.95
CA ILE A 54 -14.80 -12.71 18.03
C ILE A 54 -13.85 -12.30 16.90
N ALA A 55 -14.35 -12.29 15.65
CA ALA A 55 -13.56 -11.89 14.50
C ALA A 55 -13.01 -10.46 14.62
N ARG A 56 -13.80 -9.52 15.18
CA ARG A 56 -13.33 -8.14 15.41
C ARG A 56 -12.23 -8.06 16.46
N VAL A 57 -12.35 -8.77 17.58
CA VAL A 57 -11.34 -8.81 18.64
C VAL A 57 -10.02 -9.36 18.10
N LEU A 58 -10.07 -10.52 17.43
CA LEU A 58 -8.89 -11.11 16.77
C LEU A 58 -8.26 -10.19 15.73
N THR A 59 -9.09 -9.46 14.96
CA THR A 59 -8.60 -8.50 13.97
C THR A 59 -7.81 -7.37 14.64
N VAL A 60 -8.30 -6.82 15.75
CA VAL A 60 -7.61 -5.73 16.47
C VAL A 60 -6.31 -6.24 17.08
N ILE A 61 -6.30 -7.42 17.70
CA ILE A 61 -5.08 -8.05 18.24
C ILE A 61 -4.04 -8.24 17.12
N ASN A 62 -4.44 -8.78 15.97
CA ASN A 62 -3.53 -9.00 14.84
C ASN A 62 -3.02 -7.69 14.24
N GLN A 63 -3.83 -6.63 14.23
CA GLN A 63 -3.41 -5.31 13.78
C GLN A 63 -2.35 -4.71 14.68
N THR A 64 -2.55 -4.71 16.01
CA THR A 64 -1.59 -4.17 16.97
C THR A 64 -0.28 -4.95 16.95
N GLN A 65 -0.33 -6.28 16.89
CA GLN A 65 0.86 -7.13 16.75
C GLN A 65 1.65 -6.80 15.46
N LYS A 66 0.97 -6.73 14.30
CA LYS A 66 1.63 -6.39 13.03
C LYS A 66 2.20 -4.98 13.03
N GLU A 67 1.55 -4.03 13.69
CA GLU A 67 2.06 -2.67 13.83
C GLU A 67 3.35 -2.65 14.66
N ASN A 68 3.39 -3.38 15.78
CA ASN A 68 4.59 -3.52 16.60
C ASN A 68 5.74 -4.17 15.82
N PHE A 69 5.47 -5.23 15.04
CA PHE A 69 6.48 -5.81 14.16
C PHE A 69 6.97 -4.84 13.08
N ARG A 70 6.08 -4.02 12.49
CA ARG A 70 6.48 -2.99 11.52
C ARG A 70 7.38 -1.93 12.15
N LYS A 71 7.13 -1.53 13.40
CA LYS A 71 7.98 -0.62 14.17
C LYS A 71 9.35 -1.27 14.42
N PHE A 72 9.39 -2.51 14.88
CA PHE A 72 10.63 -3.24 15.17
C PHE A 72 11.51 -3.51 13.94
N TYR A 73 10.91 -3.84 12.79
CA TYR A 73 11.63 -4.06 11.53
C TYR A 73 11.74 -2.80 10.65
N LYS A 74 11.44 -1.62 11.18
CA LYS A 74 11.65 -0.35 10.45
C LYS A 74 13.16 -0.16 10.24
N GLY A 75 13.56 0.21 9.02
CA GLY A 75 14.97 0.42 8.66
C GLY A 75 15.82 -0.85 8.47
N LYS A 76 15.42 -2.01 9.02
CA LYS A 76 16.17 -3.27 8.84
C LYS A 76 16.12 -3.74 7.37
N LYS A 77 17.27 -4.17 6.84
CA LYS A 77 17.43 -4.69 5.47
C LYS A 77 16.56 -5.94 5.23
N TYR A 78 16.60 -6.89 6.16
CA TYR A 78 15.87 -8.14 6.06
C TYR A 78 14.60 -8.09 6.91
N LYS A 79 13.45 -8.17 6.24
CA LYS A 79 12.14 -8.25 6.87
C LYS A 79 11.49 -9.61 6.57
N PRO A 80 10.66 -10.14 7.49
CA PRO A 80 9.81 -11.29 7.24
C PRO A 80 8.95 -11.13 5.97
N LEU A 81 8.66 -12.23 5.27
CA LEU A 81 7.91 -12.23 4.01
C LEU A 81 6.52 -11.59 4.14
N ASP A 82 5.89 -11.69 5.31
CA ASP A 82 4.56 -11.12 5.59
C ASP A 82 4.54 -9.59 5.65
N LEU A 83 5.66 -8.98 6.04
CA LEU A 83 5.81 -7.53 6.11
C LEU A 83 6.30 -6.91 4.80
N ARG A 84 6.72 -7.74 3.83
CA ARG A 84 7.15 -7.27 2.52
C ARG A 84 5.93 -6.78 1.73
N PRO A 85 6.08 -5.71 0.92
CA PRO A 85 5.03 -5.30 0.00
C PRO A 85 4.63 -6.47 -0.91
N LYS A 86 3.32 -6.75 -1.00
CA LYS A 86 2.80 -7.78 -1.91
C LYS A 86 2.73 -7.21 -3.32
N LYS A 87 3.80 -7.41 -4.11
CA LYS A 87 3.86 -7.07 -5.54
C LYS A 87 4.10 -8.33 -6.37
N THR A 88 3.94 -8.24 -7.68
CA THR A 88 4.27 -9.35 -8.59
C THR A 88 5.77 -9.60 -8.62
N ARG A 89 6.17 -10.83 -8.94
CA ARG A 89 7.59 -11.22 -9.08
C ARG A 89 8.33 -10.36 -10.09
N ALA A 90 7.68 -9.98 -11.19
CA ALA A 90 8.24 -9.11 -12.21
C ALA A 90 8.64 -7.73 -11.63
N MET A 91 7.76 -7.12 -10.82
CA MET A 91 8.03 -5.83 -10.16
C MET A 91 9.13 -5.91 -9.09
N HIS A 92 9.45 -7.10 -8.57
CA HIS A 92 10.52 -7.28 -7.58
C HIS A 92 11.91 -7.47 -8.20
N ARG A 93 12.02 -7.76 -9.50
CA ARG A 93 13.28 -8.13 -10.15
C ARG A 93 14.21 -6.94 -10.44
N LEU A 94 13.69 -5.84 -11.01
CA LEU A 94 14.49 -4.68 -11.43
C LEU A 94 14.09 -3.44 -10.62
N THR A 95 15.07 -2.74 -10.06
CA THR A 95 14.84 -1.47 -9.39
C THR A 95 14.84 -0.32 -10.40
N LYS A 96 14.04 0.73 -10.13
CA LYS A 96 14.05 1.97 -10.95
C LYS A 96 15.43 2.63 -11.03
N ARG A 97 16.31 2.35 -10.06
CA ARG A 97 17.69 2.84 -10.06
C ARG A 97 18.51 2.11 -11.11
N GLU A 98 18.44 0.78 -11.14
CA GLU A 98 19.12 -0.06 -12.14
C GLU A 98 18.67 0.30 -13.54
N GLU A 99 17.36 0.49 -13.75
CA GLU A 99 16.79 0.91 -15.03
C GLU A 99 17.34 2.27 -15.51
N LYS A 100 17.59 3.20 -14.59
CA LYS A 100 18.07 4.55 -14.89
C LYS A 100 19.58 4.67 -14.99
N LEU A 101 20.35 3.63 -14.65
CA LEU A 101 21.80 3.67 -14.73
C LEU A 101 22.23 3.87 -16.19
N ASN A 102 22.94 4.97 -16.44
CA ASN A 102 23.54 5.26 -17.73
C ASN A 102 25.05 5.18 -17.61
N THR A 103 25.71 4.63 -18.62
CA THR A 103 27.18 4.62 -18.66
C THR A 103 27.74 6.05 -18.74
N LYS A 104 28.97 6.27 -18.28
CA LYS A 104 29.62 7.60 -18.37
C LYS A 104 29.62 8.15 -19.82
N LYS A 105 29.78 7.27 -20.81
CA LYS A 105 29.68 7.60 -22.25
C LYS A 105 28.29 8.09 -22.64
N GLN A 106 27.23 7.37 -22.23
CA GLN A 106 25.84 7.78 -22.49
C GLN A 106 25.50 9.10 -21.78
N GLN A 107 25.97 9.31 -20.55
CA GLN A 107 25.77 10.57 -19.82
C GLN A 107 26.44 11.75 -20.56
N ARG A 108 27.68 11.58 -21.03
CA ARG A 108 28.37 12.59 -21.84
C ARG A 108 27.61 12.89 -23.13
N LYS A 109 27.13 11.86 -23.84
CA LYS A 109 26.33 12.03 -25.06
C LYS A 109 25.02 12.79 -24.79
N LYS A 110 24.29 12.43 -23.74
CA LYS A 110 23.05 13.11 -23.33
C LYS A 110 23.28 14.58 -22.94
N ARG A 111 24.42 14.89 -22.30
CA ARG A 111 24.81 16.26 -21.95
C ARG A 111 25.18 17.10 -23.18
N LEU A 112 25.95 16.51 -24.09
CA LEU A 112 26.46 17.18 -25.29
C LEU A 112 25.36 17.40 -26.34
N TYR A 113 24.45 16.42 -26.50
CA TYR A 113 23.38 16.45 -27.51
C TYR A 113 22.00 16.26 -26.87
N PRO A 114 21.48 17.28 -26.16
CA PRO A 114 20.11 17.24 -25.66
C PRO A 114 19.13 17.43 -26.83
N LEU A 115 18.13 16.56 -26.91
CA LEU A 115 17.13 16.49 -28.00
C LEU A 115 16.43 17.84 -28.30
N GLY A 116 16.35 18.75 -27.32
CA GLY A 116 15.74 20.09 -27.49
C GLY A 116 16.67 21.22 -27.95
N ARG A 117 18.01 21.07 -27.94
CA ARG A 117 18.92 22.14 -28.43
C ARG A 117 19.08 22.13 -29.94
N ALA A 118 19.08 20.95 -30.57
CA ALA A 118 19.22 20.84 -32.03
C ALA A 118 18.05 21.48 -32.79
N ILE A 119 16.84 21.49 -32.21
CA ILE A 119 15.66 22.10 -32.83
C ILE A 119 15.74 23.63 -32.76
N LYS A 120 16.16 24.21 -31.62
CA LYS A 120 16.29 25.67 -31.44
C LYS A 120 17.36 26.30 -32.34
N CYS A 121 18.49 25.63 -32.57
CA CYS A 121 19.50 26.13 -33.52
C CYS A 121 18.97 26.13 -34.96
N LYS A 122 18.27 25.07 -35.38
CA LYS A 122 17.70 24.99 -36.75
C LYS A 122 16.56 25.97 -36.99
N THR A 123 15.75 26.29 -35.98
CA THR A 123 14.69 27.30 -36.11
C THR A 123 15.25 28.71 -36.15
N GLY A 124 16.27 29.02 -35.32
CA GLY A 124 16.92 30.33 -35.33
C GLY A 124 17.74 30.59 -36.60
N GLU A 125 18.38 29.57 -37.17
CA GLU A 125 19.05 29.69 -38.47
C GLU A 125 18.06 29.90 -39.62
N ARG A 126 16.93 29.18 -39.64
CA ARG A 126 15.85 29.38 -40.64
C ARG A 126 15.16 30.74 -40.53
N GLU A 127 14.99 31.27 -39.32
CA GLU A 127 14.43 32.61 -39.12
C GLU A 127 15.39 33.70 -39.62
N ARG A 128 16.69 33.57 -39.34
CA ARG A 128 17.73 34.47 -39.88
C ARG A 128 17.86 34.39 -41.40
N GLU A 129 17.69 33.21 -41.98
CA GLU A 129 17.75 33.01 -43.43
C GLU A 129 16.53 33.64 -44.13
N ARG A 130 15.34 33.52 -43.53
CA ARG A 130 14.12 34.22 -43.99
C ARG A 130 14.20 35.74 -43.86
N GLU A 131 14.84 36.26 -42.82
CA GLU A 131 15.10 37.70 -42.70
C GLU A 131 16.03 38.19 -43.81
N ARG A 132 17.11 37.45 -44.11
CA ARG A 132 18.04 37.78 -45.21
C ARG A 132 17.38 37.71 -46.59
N GLU A 133 16.48 36.76 -46.83
CA GLU A 133 15.70 36.69 -48.08
C GLU A 133 14.76 37.90 -48.21
N ARG A 134 14.07 38.29 -47.14
CA ARG A 134 13.21 39.48 -47.12
C ARG A 134 13.99 40.79 -47.33
N GLU A 135 15.25 40.85 -46.89
CA GLU A 135 16.12 42.01 -47.13
C GLU A 135 16.56 42.08 -48.60
N ARG A 136 16.84 40.94 -49.25
CA ARG A 136 17.19 40.88 -50.69
C ARG A 136 16.01 41.22 -51.59
N GLU A 137 14.81 40.78 -51.23
CA GLU A 137 13.57 41.12 -51.97
C GLU A 137 13.14 42.58 -51.83
N ARG A 138 13.77 43.34 -50.91
CA ARG A 138 13.53 44.79 -50.72
C ARG A 138 14.50 45.67 -51.49
N GLU A 139 15.56 45.10 -52.08
CA GLU A 139 16.43 45.85 -52.98
C GLU A 139 15.84 45.79 -54.40
N PRO A 140 15.58 46.96 -55.05
CA PRO A 140 14.86 47.06 -56.31
C PRO A 140 15.65 46.56 -57.54
#